data_AF-A0A7K2ZUD0-F1
#
_entry.id   AF-A0A7K2ZUD0-F1
#
_cell.length_a   1.000
_cell.length_b   1.000
_cell.length_c   1.000
_cell.angle_alpha   90.00
_cell.angle_beta   90.00
_cell.angle_gamma   90.00
#
_symmetry.space_group_name_H-M   'P 1'
#
loop_
_entity.id
_entity.type
_entity.pdbx_description
1 polymer ?
#
loop_
_entity_poly.entity_id
_entity_poly.type
_entity_poly.pdbx_seq_one_letter_code
_entity_poly.pdbx_strand_id
1 'polypeptide(L)'
;MSSFQEHVTRVVDEVVAGFPADAAIYAVTFRADSVEQDPRRPYVAVGYTTEADAAESVRRTPDAWEARWSYAFFPRTGLEGVASVGRDRGGDALCRAEIESLGLWYEDADGEGEVDDLDERLAEWFHDVCVAAARRLHESGRITAVLGRPVPVILYDMFEPDAMFELTARANPAELVAEFMTEAAR
;
A
#
# COMPACT_ATOMS: atom_id res chain seq x y z
N MET A 1 6.47 15.91 7.72
CA MET A 1 5.25 15.14 7.46
C MET A 1 4.08 16.02 7.80
N SER A 2 3.02 15.94 7.02
CA SER A 2 1.74 16.59 7.30
C SER A 2 0.94 15.83 8.37
N SER A 3 -0.14 16.44 8.87
CA SER A 3 -1.01 15.80 9.87
C SER A 3 -1.66 14.51 9.37
N PHE A 4 -2.03 14.42 8.08
CA PHE A 4 -2.57 13.18 7.52
C PHE A 4 -1.49 12.11 7.35
N GLN A 5 -0.28 12.47 6.89
CA GLN A 5 0.84 11.53 6.81
C GLN A 5 1.22 10.96 8.18
N GLU A 6 1.21 11.79 9.23
CA GLU A 6 1.42 11.37 10.62
C GLU A 6 0.31 10.41 11.08
N HIS A 7 -0.95 10.71 10.75
CA HIS A 7 -2.09 9.85 11.05
C HIS A 7 -1.97 8.50 10.35
N VAL A 8 -1.72 8.48 9.04
CA VAL A 8 -1.52 7.24 8.25
C VAL A 8 -0.39 6.43 8.86
N THR A 9 0.78 7.05 9.08
CA THR A 9 1.95 6.37 9.66
C THR A 9 1.64 5.75 11.02
N ARG A 10 0.95 6.47 11.90
CA ARG A 10 0.58 5.99 13.23
C ARG A 10 -0.38 4.80 13.15
N VAL A 11 -1.46 4.92 12.37
CA VAL A 11 -2.47 3.85 12.27
C VAL A 11 -1.89 2.62 11.58
N VAL A 12 -1.07 2.80 10.55
CA VAL A 12 -0.33 1.71 9.89
C VAL A 12 0.56 0.97 10.89
N ASP A 13 1.31 1.70 11.73
CA ASP A 13 2.14 1.11 12.78
C ASP A 13 1.31 0.29 13.79
N GLU A 14 0.15 0.82 14.20
CA GLU A 14 -0.81 0.12 15.08
C GLU A 14 -1.37 -1.15 14.43
N VAL A 15 -1.71 -1.10 13.14
CA VAL A 15 -2.20 -2.26 12.38
C VAL A 15 -1.14 -3.35 12.29
N VAL A 16 0.09 -3.00 11.91
CA VAL A 16 1.20 -3.95 11.81
C VAL A 16 1.53 -4.53 13.19
N ALA A 17 1.45 -3.73 14.26
CA ALA A 17 1.63 -4.23 15.63
C ALA A 17 0.62 -5.32 16.03
N GLY A 18 -0.54 -5.38 15.38
CA GLY A 18 -1.57 -6.40 15.60
C GLY A 18 -1.43 -7.65 14.73
N PHE A 19 -0.41 -7.76 13.88
CA PHE A 19 -0.23 -8.92 13.01
C PHE A 19 0.08 -10.20 13.80
N PRO A 20 -0.36 -11.38 13.33
CA PRO A 20 -0.07 -12.64 14.00
C PRO A 20 1.41 -13.03 13.86
N ALA A 21 2.14 -13.07 14.97
CA ALA A 21 3.58 -13.35 15.00
C ALA A 21 3.95 -14.75 14.44
N ASP A 22 3.08 -15.75 14.62
CA ASP A 22 3.37 -17.15 14.24
C ASP A 22 2.94 -17.51 12.80
N ALA A 23 2.41 -16.56 12.02
CA ALA A 23 1.78 -16.86 10.74
C ALA A 23 2.76 -17.03 9.55
N ALA A 24 4.07 -17.08 9.77
CA ALA A 24 5.08 -17.16 8.71
C ALA A 24 4.84 -16.13 7.58
N ILE A 25 4.57 -14.88 7.97
CA ILE A 25 4.35 -13.76 7.04
C ILE A 25 5.63 -13.53 6.22
N TYR A 26 5.51 -13.48 4.89
CA TYR A 26 6.64 -13.18 3.99
C TYR A 26 6.59 -11.77 3.40
N ALA A 27 5.43 -11.11 3.44
CA ALA A 27 5.29 -9.73 3.03
C ALA A 27 4.15 -9.03 3.79
N VAL A 28 4.33 -7.74 4.05
CA VAL A 28 3.26 -6.80 4.35
C VAL A 28 2.69 -6.31 3.01
N THR A 29 1.39 -6.08 2.91
CA THR A 29 0.77 -5.57 1.68
C THR A 29 0.13 -4.22 1.92
N PHE A 30 0.40 -3.27 1.04
CA PHE A 30 -0.25 -1.96 0.98
C PHE A 30 -0.97 -1.87 -0.35
N ARG A 31 -2.30 -1.89 -0.32
CA ARG A 31 -3.12 -1.61 -1.50
C ARG A 31 -3.61 -0.17 -1.45
N ALA A 32 -3.11 0.67 -2.35
CA ALA A 32 -3.69 1.98 -2.58
C ALA A 32 -5.02 1.83 -3.34
N ASP A 33 -6.04 2.57 -2.91
CA ASP A 33 -7.40 2.54 -3.45
C ASP A 33 -8.16 3.81 -3.03
N SER A 34 -9.37 4.01 -3.52
CA SER A 34 -10.21 5.14 -3.21
C SER A 34 -11.66 4.76 -2.95
N VAL A 35 -12.33 5.49 -2.05
CA VAL A 35 -13.73 5.20 -1.72
C VAL A 35 -14.60 5.55 -2.92
N GLU A 36 -15.36 4.59 -3.42
CA GLU A 36 -16.26 4.78 -4.58
C GLU A 36 -15.53 5.23 -5.85
N GLN A 37 -14.23 4.93 -5.98
CA GLN A 37 -13.37 5.39 -7.08
C GLN A 37 -13.19 6.91 -7.12
N ASP A 38 -13.33 7.60 -5.99
CA ASP A 38 -13.10 9.04 -5.87
C ASP A 38 -11.68 9.34 -5.38
N PRO A 39 -10.75 9.81 -6.23
CA PRO A 39 -9.34 10.07 -5.86
C PRO A 39 -9.17 11.09 -4.74
N ARG A 40 -10.19 11.90 -4.44
CA ARG A 40 -10.21 12.84 -3.30
C ARG A 40 -10.43 12.14 -1.96
N ARG A 41 -10.75 10.84 -1.99
CA ARG A 41 -11.02 9.99 -0.82
C ARG A 41 -10.14 8.73 -0.83
N PRO A 42 -8.81 8.88 -0.89
CA PRO A 42 -7.91 7.74 -0.96
C PRO A 42 -7.79 7.03 0.39
N TYR A 43 -7.49 5.75 0.35
CA TYR A 43 -7.16 4.95 1.53
C TYR A 43 -6.17 3.85 1.16
N VAL A 44 -5.43 3.38 2.17
CA VAL A 44 -4.53 2.22 2.01
C VAL A 44 -5.10 1.04 2.79
N ALA A 45 -5.35 -0.08 2.12
CA ALA A 45 -5.63 -1.33 2.79
C ALA A 45 -4.30 -1.99 3.19
N VAL A 46 -4.11 -2.17 4.50
CA VAL A 46 -2.90 -2.75 5.08
C VAL A 46 -3.16 -4.19 5.44
N GLY A 47 -2.29 -5.08 4.95
CA GLY A 47 -2.47 -6.51 5.03
C GLY A 47 -1.16 -7.28 5.08
N TYR A 48 -1.26 -8.58 4.88
CA TYR A 48 -0.10 -9.47 4.80
C TYR A 48 -0.39 -10.73 4.00
N THR A 49 0.70 -11.37 3.58
CA THR A 49 0.71 -12.69 2.96
C THR A 49 1.70 -13.62 3.67
N THR A 50 1.39 -14.92 3.67
CA THR A 50 2.11 -15.96 4.40
C THR A 50 2.69 -17.02 3.46
N GLU A 51 3.72 -17.75 3.91
CA GLU A 51 4.30 -18.82 3.10
C GLU A 51 3.27 -19.89 2.68
N ALA A 52 2.23 -20.09 3.50
CA ALA A 52 1.12 -20.97 3.16
C ALA A 52 0.28 -20.44 1.99
N ASP A 53 0.05 -19.12 1.93
CA ASP A 53 -0.68 -18.47 0.83
C ASP A 53 0.06 -18.63 -0.50
N ALA A 54 1.38 -18.39 -0.50
CA ALA A 54 2.20 -18.57 -1.70
C ALA A 54 2.17 -20.04 -2.19
N ALA A 55 2.28 -21.01 -1.27
CA ALA A 55 2.19 -22.43 -1.60
C ALA A 55 0.80 -22.85 -2.13
N GLU A 56 -0.25 -22.19 -1.66
CA GLU A 56 -1.60 -22.38 -2.20
C GLU A 56 -1.75 -21.82 -3.62
N SER A 57 -1.21 -20.63 -3.87
CA SER A 57 -1.32 -19.94 -5.15
C SER A 57 -0.63 -20.64 -6.31
N VAL A 58 0.37 -21.49 -6.06
CA VAL A 58 0.99 -22.37 -7.09
C VAL A 58 -0.03 -23.30 -7.75
N ARG A 59 -1.16 -23.60 -7.10
CA ARG A 59 -2.25 -24.37 -7.72
C ARG A 59 -3.03 -23.59 -8.78
N ARG A 60 -2.93 -22.26 -8.76
CA ARG A 60 -3.70 -21.33 -9.61
C ARG A 60 -2.88 -20.77 -10.77
N THR A 61 -1.56 -20.70 -10.64
CA THR A 61 -0.63 -20.31 -11.71
C THR A 61 0.65 -21.16 -11.64
N PRO A 62 1.18 -21.62 -12.79
CA PRO A 62 2.48 -22.31 -12.83
C PRO A 62 3.66 -21.34 -12.68
N ASP A 63 3.43 -20.03 -12.78
CA ASP A 63 4.47 -19.02 -12.57
C ASP A 63 4.69 -18.81 -11.07
N ALA A 64 5.89 -19.17 -10.59
CA ALA A 64 6.24 -19.09 -9.18
C ALA A 64 6.34 -17.63 -8.68
N TRP A 65 6.73 -16.70 -9.56
CA TRP A 65 6.77 -15.29 -9.21
C TRP A 65 5.34 -14.76 -9.06
N GLU A 66 4.46 -15.01 -10.03
CA GLU A 66 3.06 -14.58 -9.93
C GLU A 66 2.36 -15.16 -8.70
N ALA A 67 2.55 -16.45 -8.42
CA ALA A 67 1.95 -17.12 -7.28
C ALA A 67 2.32 -16.47 -5.93
N ARG A 68 3.55 -15.93 -5.83
CA ARG A 68 4.08 -15.33 -4.61
C ARG A 68 3.88 -13.82 -4.55
N TRP A 69 3.96 -13.13 -5.68
CA TRP A 69 4.16 -11.68 -5.69
C TRP A 69 3.04 -10.92 -6.36
N SER A 70 2.29 -11.54 -7.28
CA SER A 70 1.19 -10.86 -7.95
C SER A 70 -0.03 -10.75 -7.05
N TYR A 71 -0.53 -9.53 -6.89
CA TYR A 71 -1.71 -9.26 -6.05
C TYR A 71 -2.98 -9.99 -6.56
N ALA A 72 -3.02 -10.43 -7.82
CA ALA A 72 -4.10 -11.27 -8.36
C ALA A 72 -4.23 -12.64 -7.65
N PHE A 73 -3.16 -13.07 -6.98
CA PHE A 73 -3.08 -14.32 -6.24
C PHE A 73 -3.02 -14.14 -4.72
N PHE A 74 -3.06 -12.91 -4.23
CA PHE A 74 -3.06 -12.66 -2.78
C PHE A 74 -4.34 -13.20 -2.12
N PRO A 75 -4.24 -13.73 -0.89
CA PRO A 75 -5.39 -14.06 -0.06
C PRO A 75 -6.15 -12.79 0.32
N ARG A 76 -7.34 -12.93 0.92
CA ARG A 76 -8.11 -11.76 1.41
C ARG A 76 -7.31 -10.89 2.38
N THR A 77 -6.48 -11.47 3.24
CA THR A 77 -5.60 -10.71 4.16
C THR A 77 -4.58 -9.84 3.45
N GLY A 78 -4.17 -10.21 2.23
CA GLY A 78 -3.23 -9.46 1.40
C GLY A 78 -3.90 -8.52 0.40
N LEU A 79 -5.06 -8.92 -0.14
CA LEU A 79 -5.83 -8.18 -1.14
C LEU A 79 -6.78 -7.17 -0.53
N GLU A 80 -7.65 -7.58 0.40
CA GLU A 80 -8.58 -6.67 1.10
C GLU A 80 -7.94 -5.98 2.31
N GLY A 81 -6.81 -6.51 2.77
CA GLY A 81 -6.14 -6.08 4.00
C GLY A 81 -6.87 -6.56 5.25
N VAL A 82 -6.27 -6.27 6.40
CA VAL A 82 -6.89 -6.46 7.72
C VAL A 82 -7.42 -5.16 8.31
N ALA A 83 -7.01 -4.02 7.75
CA ALA A 83 -7.52 -2.68 8.07
C ALA A 83 -7.39 -1.75 6.85
N SER A 84 -8.24 -0.73 6.79
CA SER A 84 -8.15 0.36 5.81
C SER A 84 -7.84 1.66 6.54
N VAL A 85 -6.76 2.34 6.13
CA VAL A 85 -6.25 3.55 6.77
C VAL A 85 -6.48 4.75 5.85
N GLY A 86 -6.92 5.87 6.42
CA GLY A 86 -7.21 7.10 5.68
C GLY A 86 -8.71 7.38 5.53
N ARG A 87 -9.55 6.33 5.63
CA ARG A 87 -11.02 6.39 5.62
C ARG A 87 -11.69 6.26 7.00
N ASP A 88 -10.91 6.35 8.06
CA ASP A 88 -11.37 6.27 9.44
C ASP A 88 -11.82 7.64 9.97
N ARG A 89 -12.51 7.65 11.13
CA ARG A 89 -13.00 8.88 11.76
C ARG A 89 -11.83 9.72 12.26
N GLY A 90 -11.37 10.64 11.43
CA GLY A 90 -10.21 11.51 11.66
C GLY A 90 -9.32 11.57 10.43
N GLY A 91 -9.10 10.41 9.79
CA GLY A 91 -8.40 10.29 8.50
C GLY A 91 -9.04 11.13 7.41
N ASP A 92 -10.36 11.00 7.19
CA ASP A 92 -11.08 11.73 6.13
C ASP A 92 -10.91 13.26 6.23
N ALA A 93 -11.04 13.81 7.44
CA ALA A 93 -10.94 15.26 7.66
C ALA A 93 -9.51 15.77 7.47
N LEU A 94 -8.52 15.00 7.91
CA LEU A 94 -7.10 15.32 7.73
C LEU A 94 -6.70 15.21 6.25
N CYS A 95 -7.18 14.17 5.56
CA CYS A 95 -6.93 13.94 4.15
C CYS A 95 -7.45 15.11 3.31
N ARG A 96 -8.73 15.47 3.51
CA ARG A 96 -9.34 16.62 2.84
C ARG A 96 -8.58 17.92 3.08
N ALA A 97 -8.27 18.22 4.34
CA ALA A 97 -7.55 19.45 4.68
C ALA A 97 -6.17 19.52 3.99
N GLU A 98 -5.49 18.38 3.83
CA GLU A 98 -4.23 18.32 3.11
C GLU A 98 -4.40 18.48 1.60
N ILE A 99 -5.34 17.77 0.99
CA ILE A 99 -5.67 17.90 -0.44
C ILE A 99 -6.02 19.36 -0.79
N GLU A 100 -6.83 20.02 0.05
CA GLU A 100 -7.14 21.45 -0.07
C GLU A 100 -5.88 22.32 0.03
N SER A 101 -4.98 22.02 0.97
CA SER A 101 -3.72 22.77 1.14
C SER A 101 -2.74 22.62 -0.04
N LEU A 102 -2.84 21.50 -0.77
CA LEU A 102 -2.05 21.23 -1.98
C LEU A 102 -2.68 21.86 -3.23
N GLY A 103 -3.87 22.46 -3.11
CA GLY A 103 -4.64 22.97 -4.24
C GLY A 103 -5.11 21.86 -5.19
N LEU A 104 -5.29 20.65 -4.67
CA LEU A 104 -5.72 19.46 -5.42
C LEU A 104 -7.22 19.16 -5.24
N TRP A 105 -7.93 19.93 -4.39
CA TRP A 105 -9.36 19.74 -4.18
C TRP A 105 -10.17 20.37 -5.32
N TYR A 106 -11.13 19.62 -5.84
CA TYR A 106 -12.05 20.05 -6.90
C TYR A 106 -13.48 19.53 -6.63
N GLU A 107 -14.48 20.20 -7.21
CA GLU A 107 -15.90 19.81 -7.17
C GLU A 107 -16.32 19.18 -8.51
N ASP A 108 -17.36 18.34 -8.51
CA ASP A 108 -17.79 17.60 -9.72
C ASP A 108 -18.30 18.52 -10.87
N ALA A 109 -18.37 19.83 -10.65
CA ALA A 109 -18.72 20.83 -11.66
C ALA A 109 -17.50 21.36 -12.46
N ASP A 110 -16.29 20.93 -12.10
CA ASP A 110 -15.05 21.33 -12.76
C ASP A 110 -14.89 20.62 -14.13
N GLY A 111 -14.15 21.22 -15.06
CA GLY A 111 -14.07 20.74 -16.45
C GLY A 111 -13.29 19.43 -16.61
N GLU A 112 -13.80 18.49 -17.42
CA GLU A 112 -13.29 17.10 -17.55
C GLU A 112 -11.76 16.99 -17.70
N GLY A 113 -11.11 17.85 -18.50
CA GLY A 113 -9.66 17.78 -18.70
C GLY A 113 -8.79 18.33 -17.56
N GLU A 114 -9.31 19.25 -16.73
CA GLU A 114 -8.60 19.72 -15.53
C GLU A 114 -8.76 18.71 -14.38
N VAL A 115 -9.84 17.92 -14.38
CA VAL A 115 -10.11 16.87 -13.39
C VAL A 115 -9.14 15.69 -13.56
N ASP A 116 -8.91 15.24 -14.79
CA ASP A 116 -7.98 14.12 -15.05
C ASP A 116 -6.55 14.43 -14.53
N ASP A 117 -6.03 15.63 -14.81
CA ASP A 117 -4.70 16.07 -14.32
C ASP A 117 -4.63 16.15 -12.78
N LEU A 118 -5.75 16.51 -12.12
CA LEU A 118 -5.83 16.57 -10.65
C LEU A 118 -5.90 15.17 -10.04
N ASP A 119 -6.60 14.24 -10.70
CA ASP A 119 -6.71 12.84 -10.28
C ASP A 119 -5.37 12.12 -10.33
N GLU A 120 -4.60 12.28 -11.41
CA GLU A 120 -3.24 11.74 -11.51
C GLU A 120 -2.35 12.29 -10.37
N ARG A 121 -2.40 13.60 -10.13
CA ARG A 121 -1.61 14.23 -9.05
C ARG A 121 -2.05 13.80 -7.65
N LEU A 122 -3.34 13.51 -7.46
CA LEU A 122 -3.86 12.95 -6.21
C LEU A 122 -3.36 11.52 -5.99
N ALA A 123 -3.38 10.69 -7.03
CA ALA A 123 -2.85 9.33 -6.99
C ALA A 123 -1.35 9.33 -6.65
N GLU A 124 -0.54 10.13 -7.36
CA GLU A 124 0.89 10.29 -7.10
C GLU A 124 1.18 10.76 -5.67
N TRP A 125 0.46 11.78 -5.19
CA TRP A 125 0.59 12.25 -3.81
C TRP A 125 0.28 11.15 -2.81
N PHE A 126 -0.79 10.39 -3.03
CA PHE A 126 -1.18 9.33 -2.11
C PHE A 126 -0.22 8.14 -2.14
N HIS A 127 0.33 7.81 -3.31
CA HIS A 127 1.42 6.85 -3.45
C HIS A 127 2.63 7.27 -2.60
N ASP A 128 3.01 8.55 -2.63
CA ASP A 128 4.10 9.10 -1.80
C ASP A 128 3.80 8.97 -0.30
N VAL A 129 2.56 9.20 0.12
CA VAL A 129 2.11 8.99 1.50
C VAL A 129 2.29 7.51 1.91
N CYS A 130 1.88 6.58 1.05
CA CYS A 130 1.99 5.14 1.30
C CYS A 130 3.46 4.67 1.35
N VAL A 131 4.29 5.14 0.41
CA VAL A 131 5.74 4.88 0.38
C VAL A 131 6.40 5.40 1.66
N ALA A 132 6.08 6.60 2.10
CA ALA A 132 6.63 7.17 3.33
C ALA A 132 6.25 6.35 4.57
N ALA A 133 4.98 5.91 4.67
CA ALA A 133 4.52 5.06 5.77
C ALA A 133 5.23 3.69 5.77
N ALA A 134 5.38 3.05 4.61
CA ALA A 134 6.10 1.78 4.48
C ALA A 134 7.58 1.90 4.86
N ARG A 135 8.26 2.96 4.40
CA ARG A 135 9.66 3.24 4.80
C ARG A 135 9.78 3.44 6.30
N ARG A 136 8.81 4.13 6.92
CA ARG A 136 8.82 4.37 8.36
C ARG A 136 8.68 3.08 9.16
N LEU A 137 7.93 2.10 8.68
CA LEU A 137 7.85 0.77 9.30
C LEU A 137 9.20 0.05 9.33
N HIS A 138 10.00 0.19 8.25
CA HIS A 138 11.37 -0.33 8.20
C HIS A 138 12.32 0.45 9.11
N GLU A 139 12.34 1.77 8.98
CA GLU A 139 13.24 2.66 9.74
C GLU A 139 13.00 2.62 11.24
N SER A 140 11.75 2.41 11.68
CA SER A 140 11.41 2.22 13.09
C SER A 140 11.73 0.82 13.62
N GLY A 141 12.01 -0.15 12.75
CA GLY A 141 12.16 -1.56 13.11
C GLY A 141 10.85 -2.25 13.48
N ARG A 142 9.68 -1.62 13.24
CA ARG A 142 8.36 -2.16 13.60
C ARG A 142 8.13 -3.54 13.01
N ILE A 143 8.44 -3.73 11.73
CA ILE A 143 8.26 -5.01 11.03
C ILE A 143 9.05 -6.11 11.72
N THR A 144 10.35 -5.87 11.97
CA THR A 144 11.22 -6.86 12.63
C THR A 144 10.80 -7.13 14.07
N ALA A 145 10.34 -6.11 14.80
CA ALA A 145 9.87 -6.28 16.17
C ALA A 145 8.63 -7.19 16.28
N VAL A 146 7.72 -7.12 15.30
CA VAL A 146 6.48 -7.92 15.30
C VAL A 146 6.70 -9.29 14.67
N LEU A 147 7.38 -9.35 13.53
CA LEU A 147 7.48 -10.56 12.69
C LEU A 147 8.77 -11.36 12.92
N GLY A 148 9.67 -10.87 13.78
CA GLY A 148 10.96 -11.50 14.10
C GLY A 148 12.00 -11.45 12.99
N ARG A 149 11.64 -10.95 11.80
CA ARG A 149 12.52 -10.78 10.63
C ARG A 149 12.09 -9.57 9.80
N PRO A 150 13.00 -8.94 9.04
CA PRO A 150 12.58 -7.98 8.02
C PRO A 150 11.85 -8.72 6.88
N VAL A 151 10.77 -8.14 6.38
CA VAL A 151 10.04 -8.59 5.19
C VAL A 151 9.67 -7.37 4.35
N PRO A 152 9.55 -7.49 3.02
CA PRO A 152 9.15 -6.37 2.19
C PRO A 152 7.70 -5.93 2.46
N VAL A 153 7.42 -4.67 2.15
CA VAL A 153 6.08 -4.12 1.97
C VAL A 153 5.79 -4.09 0.47
N ILE A 154 4.90 -4.96 -0.01
CA ILE A 154 4.47 -4.95 -1.40
C ILE A 154 3.39 -3.88 -1.56
N LEU A 155 3.69 -2.83 -2.30
CA LEU A 155 2.81 -1.68 -2.54
C LEU A 155 2.28 -1.76 -3.96
N TYR A 156 0.96 -1.73 -4.11
CA TYR A 156 0.31 -1.78 -5.41
C TYR A 156 -0.96 -0.93 -5.41
N ASP A 157 -1.31 -0.45 -6.60
CA ASP A 157 -2.58 0.21 -6.89
C ASP A 157 -3.37 -0.70 -7.84
N MET A 158 -4.65 -0.91 -7.58
CA MET A 158 -5.48 -1.76 -8.44
C MET A 158 -5.79 -1.11 -9.80
N PHE A 159 -5.72 0.21 -9.88
CA PHE A 159 -5.98 0.97 -11.10
C PHE A 159 -4.70 1.26 -11.88
N GLU A 160 -3.53 1.16 -11.23
CA GLU A 160 -2.21 1.28 -11.85
C GLU A 160 -1.32 0.05 -11.56
N PRO A 161 -1.59 -1.10 -12.19
CA PRO A 161 -0.81 -2.33 -11.99
C PRO A 161 0.70 -2.15 -12.22
N ASP A 162 1.06 -1.33 -13.21
CA ASP A 162 2.46 -1.12 -13.61
C ASP A 162 3.26 -0.34 -12.55
N ALA A 163 2.58 0.49 -11.74
CA ALA A 163 3.21 1.26 -10.66
C ALA A 163 3.73 0.36 -9.53
N MET A 164 3.22 -0.87 -9.40
CA MET A 164 3.58 -1.80 -8.32
C MET A 164 5.09 -1.97 -8.14
N PHE A 165 5.84 -2.10 -9.25
CA PHE A 165 7.28 -2.31 -9.19
C PHE A 165 8.02 -1.09 -8.67
N GLU A 166 7.68 0.09 -9.17
CA GLU A 166 8.30 1.35 -8.73
C GLU A 166 7.96 1.62 -7.26
N LEU A 167 6.68 1.52 -6.89
CA LEU A 167 6.20 1.80 -5.54
C LEU A 167 6.83 0.85 -4.52
N THR A 168 6.87 -0.44 -4.84
CA THR A 168 7.51 -1.45 -3.99
C THR A 168 9.03 -1.20 -3.88
N ALA A 169 9.71 -0.83 -4.96
CA ALA A 169 11.13 -0.49 -4.90
C ALA A 169 11.41 0.74 -4.03
N ARG A 170 10.58 1.80 -4.15
CA ARG A 170 10.73 3.04 -3.37
C ARG A 170 10.40 2.86 -1.88
N ALA A 171 9.51 1.93 -1.55
CA ALA A 171 9.04 1.68 -0.19
C ALA A 171 10.02 0.86 0.67
N ASN A 172 10.98 0.15 0.06
CA ASN A 172 11.75 -0.89 0.73
C ASN A 172 13.27 -0.72 0.58
N PRO A 173 14.05 -1.22 1.55
CA PRO A 173 15.46 -1.56 1.31
C PRO A 173 15.60 -2.50 0.11
N ALA A 174 16.58 -2.24 -0.76
CA ALA A 174 16.75 -2.95 -2.03
C ALA A 174 16.94 -4.47 -1.85
N GLU A 175 17.55 -4.88 -0.74
CA GLU A 175 17.83 -6.28 -0.44
C GLU A 175 16.55 -7.08 -0.15
N LEU A 176 15.50 -6.43 0.37
CA LEU A 176 14.23 -7.09 0.72
C LEU A 176 13.34 -7.34 -0.49
N VAL A 177 13.52 -6.57 -1.57
CA VAL A 177 12.72 -6.66 -2.79
C VAL A 177 13.49 -7.27 -3.96
N ALA A 178 14.73 -7.71 -3.75
CA ALA A 178 15.57 -8.26 -4.82
C ALA A 178 14.91 -9.45 -5.56
N GLU A 179 14.24 -10.36 -4.84
CA GLU A 179 13.49 -11.47 -5.43
C GLU A 179 12.27 -10.96 -6.21
N PHE A 180 11.51 -10.04 -5.61
CA PHE A 180 10.34 -9.42 -6.23
C PHE A 180 10.70 -8.70 -7.54
N MET A 181 11.84 -8.02 -7.60
CA MET A 181 12.27 -7.25 -8.77
C MET A 181 12.83 -8.10 -9.93
N THR A 182 12.87 -9.42 -9.79
CA THR A 182 13.33 -10.30 -10.88
C THR A 182 12.41 -10.27 -12.11
N GLU A 183 11.10 -10.06 -11.92
CA GLU A 183 10.14 -9.94 -13.02
C GLU A 183 10.20 -8.59 -13.73
N ALA A 184 10.51 -7.50 -13.02
CA ALA A 184 10.69 -6.17 -13.61
C ALA A 184 11.83 -6.10 -14.64
N ALA A 185 12.74 -7.07 -14.62
CA ALA A 185 13.89 -7.15 -15.52
C ALA A 185 13.66 -8.02 -16.77
N ARG A 186 12.47 -8.62 -16.92
CA ARG A 186 12.11 -9.48 -18.06
C ARG A 186 11.49 -8.68 -19.20
#